data_AF-A0A1V9YII0-F1
#
_entry.id   AF-A0A1V9YII0-F1
#
_cell.length_a   1.000
_cell.length_b   1.000
_cell.length_c   1.000
_cell.angle_alpha   90.00
_cell.angle_beta   90.00
_cell.angle_gamma   90.00
#
_symmetry.space_group_name_H-M   'P 1'
#
loop_
_entity.id
_entity.type
_entity.pdbx_description
1 polymer ?
#
loop_
_entity_poly.entity_id
_entity_poly.type
_entity_poly.pdbx_seq_one_letter_code
_entity_poly.pdbx_strand_id
1 'polypeptide(L)'
;MYLKVWVTITKFLRVPAQVVIYGSWFLVLLFVLAHGIDSSELYLCIIKSFVALDGKIDTTLGHLYFLSTMLTCHMHNVWVLCVAVKFALFISEKNVQLHCGLLGIRGYLFPFVSLISISFDIKSNSAHNVDILSIRPILSSVDTAILHHQEIPSSGYQVSGILSDIKNLALSFIVIRVILVLISIRSVQCYTQVPYCILAFCNHTMFSTSWKTLLFSLTKNVIKPTHRQITHKSEHLLMNILGGPRVYCYCQKTTGMRIHHLRAIHELEQIEFGGLKKDYDCEQSVKFNSLSWRERIECL
;
A
#
# COMPACT_ATOMS: atom_id res chain seq x y z
N MET A 1 -33.77 11.58 -4.82
CA MET A 1 -33.02 10.60 -4.00
C MET A 1 -31.91 9.90 -4.78
N TYR A 2 -32.20 9.36 -5.98
CA TYR A 2 -31.22 8.67 -6.85
C TYR A 2 -29.95 9.46 -7.19
N LEU A 3 -30.04 10.77 -7.47
CA LEU A 3 -28.87 11.59 -7.77
C LEU A 3 -27.90 11.67 -6.56
N LYS A 4 -28.42 11.76 -5.33
CA LYS A 4 -27.61 11.80 -4.12
C LYS A 4 -26.93 10.45 -3.88
N VAL A 5 -27.65 9.34 -4.07
CA VAL A 5 -27.08 7.98 -3.96
C VAL A 5 -26.02 7.74 -5.03
N TRP A 6 -26.29 8.13 -6.28
CA TRP A 6 -25.34 8.01 -7.38
C TRP A 6 -24.07 8.83 -7.14
N VAL A 7 -24.22 10.09 -6.69
CA VAL A 7 -23.08 10.96 -6.34
C VAL A 7 -22.31 10.42 -5.14
N THR A 8 -22.98 9.87 -4.13
CA THR A 8 -22.32 9.23 -2.98
C THR A 8 -21.56 7.99 -3.41
N ILE A 9 -22.15 7.10 -4.20
CA ILE A 9 -21.50 5.90 -4.74
C ILE A 9 -20.30 6.28 -5.60
N THR A 10 -20.47 7.23 -6.54
CA THR A 10 -19.33 7.68 -7.35
C THR A 10 -18.26 8.36 -6.52
N LYS A 11 -18.59 9.17 -5.50
CA LYS A 11 -17.57 9.75 -4.61
C LYS A 11 -16.86 8.68 -3.76
N PHE A 12 -17.59 7.69 -3.26
CA PHE A 12 -17.05 6.59 -2.45
C PHE A 12 -16.18 5.65 -3.27
N LEU A 13 -16.55 5.38 -4.53
CA LEU A 13 -15.75 4.59 -5.48
C LEU A 13 -14.59 5.39 -6.11
N ARG A 14 -14.68 6.73 -6.12
CA ARG A 14 -13.67 7.64 -6.69
C ARG A 14 -12.57 8.00 -5.70
N VAL A 15 -12.83 7.99 -4.40
CA VAL A 15 -11.77 7.83 -3.41
C VAL A 15 -11.35 6.37 -3.49
N PRO A 16 -10.18 6.04 -4.06
CA PRO A 16 -9.80 4.63 -4.12
C PRO A 16 -9.67 4.20 -2.66
N ALA A 17 -10.51 3.27 -2.19
CA ALA A 17 -10.40 2.74 -0.83
C ALA A 17 -8.96 2.26 -0.54
N GLN A 18 -8.24 1.85 -1.60
CA GLN A 18 -6.81 1.62 -1.61
C GLN A 18 -5.96 2.79 -1.07
N VAL A 19 -6.25 4.04 -1.42
CA VAL A 19 -5.48 5.22 -0.96
C VAL A 19 -5.70 5.49 0.53
N VAL A 20 -6.90 5.24 1.06
CA VAL A 20 -7.20 5.48 2.48
C VAL A 20 -6.59 4.39 3.36
N ILE A 21 -6.76 3.12 2.96
CA ILE A 21 -6.32 2.00 3.79
C ILE A 21 -4.79 1.78 3.67
N TYR A 22 -4.21 1.89 2.48
CA TYR A 22 -2.73 1.85 2.32
C TYR A 22 -2.06 3.18 2.69
N GLY A 23 -2.85 4.21 2.99
CA GLY A 23 -2.42 5.56 3.34
C GLY A 23 -1.91 5.70 4.79
N SER A 24 -2.40 4.88 5.72
CA SER A 24 -2.12 5.05 7.15
C SER A 24 -1.20 3.95 7.67
N TRP A 25 -0.06 4.33 8.26
CA TRP A 25 0.82 3.40 8.97
C TRP A 25 0.09 2.66 10.08
N PHE A 26 -0.75 3.36 10.85
CA PHE A 26 -1.47 2.76 11.97
C PHE A 26 -2.42 1.66 11.51
N LEU A 27 -3.25 1.93 10.48
CA LEU A 27 -4.19 0.94 9.97
C LEU A 27 -3.46 -0.26 9.37
N VAL A 28 -2.41 -0.02 8.58
CA VAL A 28 -1.62 -1.11 7.98
C VAL A 28 -0.98 -1.99 9.06
N LEU A 29 -0.38 -1.40 10.11
CA LEU A 29 0.20 -2.16 11.20
C LEU A 29 -0.85 -2.97 11.97
N LEU A 30 -2.04 -2.41 12.20
CA LEU A 30 -3.15 -3.12 12.84
C LEU A 30 -3.57 -4.35 12.02
N PHE A 31 -3.68 -4.22 10.70
CA PHE A 31 -3.99 -5.34 9.82
C PHE A 31 -2.86 -6.38 9.73
N VAL A 32 -1.59 -5.96 9.81
CA VAL A 32 -0.46 -6.91 9.89
C VAL A 32 -0.50 -7.69 11.20
N LEU A 33 -0.81 -7.05 12.33
CA LEU A 33 -0.95 -7.75 13.61
C LEU A 33 -2.12 -8.75 13.58
N ALA A 34 -3.26 -8.35 13.03
CA ALA A 34 -4.40 -9.25 12.83
C ALA A 34 -4.01 -10.44 11.94
N HIS A 35 -3.31 -10.19 10.82
CA HIS A 35 -2.82 -11.25 9.95
C HIS A 35 -1.78 -12.16 10.65
N GLY A 36 -0.98 -11.67 11.58
CA GLY A 36 -0.08 -12.50 12.38
C GLY A 36 -0.84 -13.53 13.24
N ILE A 37 -2.00 -13.14 13.77
CA ILE A 37 -2.90 -14.05 14.51
C ILE A 37 -3.55 -15.02 13.52
N ASP A 38 -4.13 -14.50 12.43
CA ASP A 38 -4.85 -15.31 11.45
C ASP A 38 -3.95 -16.33 10.73
N SER A 39 -2.71 -15.97 10.39
CA SER A 39 -1.76 -16.81 9.65
C SER A 39 -1.33 -18.05 10.43
N SER A 40 -1.28 -17.96 11.77
CA SER A 40 -0.97 -19.09 12.63
C SER A 40 -2.05 -20.17 12.56
N GLU A 41 -3.32 -19.76 12.65
CA GLU A 41 -4.48 -20.67 12.52
C GLU A 41 -4.65 -21.15 11.08
N LEU A 42 -4.46 -20.26 10.11
CA LEU A 42 -4.52 -20.57 8.68
C LEU A 42 -3.48 -21.64 8.31
N TYR A 43 -2.24 -21.54 8.80
CA TYR A 43 -1.21 -22.55 8.54
C TYR A 43 -1.62 -23.95 9.03
N LEU A 44 -2.22 -24.05 10.22
CA LEU A 44 -2.75 -25.32 10.74
C LEU A 44 -3.88 -25.86 9.88
N CYS A 45 -4.80 -24.99 9.45
CA CYS A 45 -5.88 -25.36 8.55
C CYS A 45 -5.37 -25.79 7.16
N ILE A 46 -4.36 -25.11 6.60
CA ILE A 46 -3.71 -25.47 5.33
C ILE A 46 -3.09 -26.86 5.45
N ILE A 47 -2.28 -27.12 6.48
CA ILE A 47 -1.66 -28.45 6.64
C ILE A 47 -2.73 -29.54 6.72
N LYS A 48 -3.77 -29.35 7.54
CA LYS A 48 -4.82 -30.36 7.71
C LYS A 48 -5.63 -30.57 6.43
N SER A 49 -5.92 -29.49 5.71
CA SER A 49 -6.79 -29.53 4.52
C SER A 49 -6.05 -30.02 3.29
N PHE A 50 -4.83 -29.54 3.04
CA PHE A 50 -4.04 -29.94 1.86
C PHE A 50 -3.46 -31.35 2.00
N VAL A 51 -3.21 -31.86 3.21
CA VAL A 51 -2.90 -33.29 3.41
C VAL A 51 -4.11 -34.17 3.07
N ALA A 52 -5.34 -33.68 3.30
CA ALA A 52 -6.56 -34.40 2.91
C ALA A 52 -6.85 -34.34 1.40
N LEU A 53 -6.31 -33.34 0.68
CA LEU A 53 -6.51 -33.16 -0.76
C LEU A 53 -5.83 -34.24 -1.62
N ASP A 54 -4.94 -35.06 -1.05
CA ASP A 54 -4.21 -36.13 -1.73
C ASP A 54 -5.06 -37.38 -2.06
N GLY A 55 -6.38 -37.36 -1.77
CA GLY A 55 -7.28 -38.51 -1.99
C GLY A 55 -8.45 -38.30 -2.96
N LYS A 56 -8.96 -37.07 -3.10
CA LYS A 56 -9.99 -36.60 -4.06
C LYS A 56 -10.44 -35.22 -3.58
N ILE A 57 -10.45 -34.23 -4.46
CA ILE A 57 -11.10 -32.95 -4.17
C ILE A 57 -12.60 -33.22 -4.14
N ASP A 58 -13.17 -33.34 -2.94
CA ASP A 58 -14.62 -33.39 -2.80
C ASP A 58 -15.17 -32.00 -3.15
N THR A 59 -15.80 -31.87 -4.31
CA THR A 59 -16.36 -30.61 -4.84
C THR A 59 -17.67 -30.22 -4.15
N THR A 60 -17.91 -30.71 -2.95
CA THR A 60 -19.06 -30.35 -2.13
C THR A 60 -19.03 -28.84 -1.81
N LEU A 61 -20.18 -28.18 -1.87
CA LEU A 61 -20.30 -26.73 -1.70
C LEU A 61 -19.72 -26.23 -0.36
N GLY A 62 -19.80 -27.04 0.70
CA GLY A 62 -19.17 -26.76 2.00
C GLY A 62 -17.64 -26.69 1.94
N HIS A 63 -16.99 -27.60 1.19
CA HIS A 63 -15.54 -27.59 0.99
C HIS A 63 -15.10 -26.40 0.13
N LEU A 64 -15.87 -26.05 -0.90
CA LEU A 64 -15.60 -24.86 -1.72
C LEU A 64 -15.73 -23.57 -0.90
N TYR A 65 -16.75 -23.45 -0.05
CA TYR A 65 -16.89 -22.31 0.86
C TYR A 65 -15.70 -22.22 1.83
N PHE A 66 -15.35 -23.33 2.48
CA PHE A 66 -14.20 -23.38 3.38
C PHE A 66 -12.89 -23.00 2.67
N LEU A 67 -12.64 -23.55 1.47
CA LEU A 67 -11.48 -23.19 0.65
C LEU A 67 -11.47 -21.71 0.29
N SER A 68 -12.62 -21.14 -0.10
CA SER A 68 -12.75 -19.72 -0.40
C SER A 68 -12.46 -18.84 0.81
N THR A 69 -12.93 -19.22 2.00
CA THR A 69 -12.64 -18.51 3.26
C THR A 69 -11.15 -18.56 3.58
N MET A 70 -10.53 -19.74 3.42
CA MET A 70 -9.08 -19.93 3.60
C MET A 70 -8.27 -19.07 2.64
N LEU A 71 -8.60 -19.08 1.34
CA LEU A 71 -7.95 -18.26 0.32
C LEU A 71 -8.10 -16.75 0.62
N THR A 72 -9.28 -16.34 1.11
CA THR A 72 -9.53 -14.93 1.47
C THR A 72 -8.69 -14.52 2.66
N CYS A 73 -8.58 -15.37 3.68
CA CYS A 73 -7.73 -15.11 4.84
C CYS A 73 -6.25 -15.03 4.44
N HIS A 74 -5.82 -15.89 3.51
CA HIS A 74 -4.46 -15.85 2.97
C HIS A 74 -4.15 -14.54 2.21
N MET A 75 -5.15 -13.94 1.56
CA MET A 75 -4.99 -12.64 0.88
C MET A 75 -4.61 -11.50 1.84
N HIS A 76 -4.79 -11.68 3.16
CA HIS A 76 -4.36 -10.69 4.15
C HIS A 76 -2.83 -10.53 4.22
N ASN A 77 -2.04 -11.44 3.63
CA ASN A 77 -0.59 -11.26 3.49
C ASN A 77 -0.22 -10.01 2.64
N VAL A 78 -1.18 -9.45 1.90
CA VAL A 78 -1.06 -8.16 1.21
C VAL A 78 -0.68 -7.02 2.16
N TRP A 79 -1.07 -7.10 3.42
CA TRP A 79 -0.74 -6.09 4.44
C TRP A 79 0.74 -6.13 4.82
N VAL A 80 1.31 -7.34 4.93
CA VAL A 80 2.74 -7.54 5.17
C VAL A 80 3.55 -6.96 4.01
N LEU A 81 3.13 -7.24 2.78
CA LEU A 81 3.72 -6.65 1.57
C LEU A 81 3.64 -5.12 1.58
N CYS A 82 2.51 -4.56 2.02
CA CYS A 82 2.35 -3.11 2.16
C CYS A 82 3.39 -2.51 3.12
N VAL A 83 3.61 -3.11 4.29
CA VAL A 83 4.64 -2.66 5.24
C VAL A 83 6.03 -2.74 4.62
N ALA A 84 6.37 -3.87 3.98
CA ALA A 84 7.66 -4.06 3.34
C ALA A 84 7.91 -3.00 2.25
N VAL A 85 6.92 -2.71 1.42
CA VAL A 85 7.00 -1.67 0.39
C VAL A 85 7.15 -0.28 1.01
N LYS A 86 6.38 0.04 2.06
CA LYS A 86 6.53 1.33 2.75
C LYS A 86 7.92 1.52 3.30
N PHE A 87 8.50 0.48 3.89
CA PHE A 87 9.86 0.51 4.41
C PHE A 87 10.90 0.68 3.28
N ALA A 88 10.72 -0.03 2.16
CA ALA A 88 11.57 0.13 0.98
C ALA A 88 11.47 1.55 0.38
N LEU A 89 10.27 2.12 0.32
CA LEU A 89 10.04 3.50 -0.13
C LEU A 89 10.67 4.51 0.84
N PHE A 90 10.54 4.31 2.15
CA PHE A 90 11.18 5.16 3.17
C PHE A 90 12.71 5.16 3.05
N ILE A 91 13.32 4.00 2.80
CA ILE A 91 14.77 3.92 2.55
C ILE A 91 15.14 4.62 1.23
N SER A 92 14.33 4.42 0.18
CA SER A 92 14.58 5.00 -1.14
C SER A 92 14.44 6.52 -1.16
N GLU A 93 13.48 7.07 -0.40
CA GLU A 93 13.20 8.50 -0.32
C GLU A 93 14.39 9.29 0.24
N LYS A 94 15.12 8.72 1.20
CA LYS A 94 16.36 9.33 1.73
C LYS A 94 17.40 9.62 0.65
N ASN A 95 17.37 8.88 -0.47
CA ASN A 95 18.33 9.02 -1.55
C ASN A 95 17.82 9.89 -2.72
N VAL A 96 16.51 10.18 -2.79
CA VAL A 96 15.88 10.82 -3.97
C VAL A 96 15.04 12.02 -3.56
N GLN A 97 15.67 12.99 -2.89
CA GLN A 97 15.05 14.31 -2.62
C GLN A 97 14.88 15.18 -3.88
N LEU A 98 15.25 14.68 -5.07
CA LEU A 98 15.40 15.48 -6.29
C LEU A 98 14.19 15.49 -7.25
N HIS A 99 13.06 14.84 -6.92
CA HIS A 99 11.88 14.82 -7.80
C HIS A 99 10.59 15.30 -7.14
N CYS A 100 9.92 16.28 -7.78
CA CYS A 100 8.56 16.71 -7.44
C CYS A 100 7.56 15.62 -7.82
N GLY A 101 7.35 14.67 -6.92
CA GLY A 101 6.35 13.63 -7.08
C GLY A 101 6.47 12.57 -6.00
N LEU A 102 5.35 11.92 -5.74
CA LEU A 102 5.30 10.85 -4.76
C LEU A 102 5.68 9.54 -5.43
N LEU A 103 6.76 8.92 -4.95
CA LEU A 103 7.17 7.60 -5.41
C LEU A 103 6.23 6.56 -4.81
N GLY A 104 5.49 5.84 -5.67
CA GLY A 104 4.59 4.77 -5.23
C GLY A 104 4.75 3.52 -6.09
N ILE A 105 4.30 2.39 -5.55
CA ILE A 105 4.14 1.15 -6.31
C ILE A 105 2.73 1.11 -6.89
N ARG A 106 2.55 0.55 -8.09
CA ARG A 106 1.22 0.43 -8.69
C ARG A 106 0.31 -0.44 -7.83
N GLY A 107 -0.87 0.08 -7.48
CA GLY A 107 -1.78 -0.55 -6.51
C GLY A 107 -2.23 -1.97 -6.85
N TYR A 108 -2.35 -2.31 -8.14
CA TYR A 108 -2.74 -3.66 -8.58
C TYR A 108 -1.67 -4.73 -8.34
N LEU A 109 -0.41 -4.35 -8.11
CA LEU A 109 0.67 -5.31 -7.90
C LEU A 109 0.53 -6.03 -6.56
N PHE A 110 0.03 -5.34 -5.53
CA PHE A 110 -0.17 -5.90 -4.20
C PHE A 110 -1.09 -7.14 -4.21
N PRO A 111 -2.35 -7.07 -4.71
CA PRO A 111 -3.21 -8.24 -4.78
C PRO A 111 -2.70 -9.31 -5.76
N PHE A 112 -1.97 -8.93 -6.81
CA PHE A 112 -1.41 -9.91 -7.75
C PHE A 112 -0.27 -10.73 -7.14
N VAL A 113 0.62 -10.09 -6.37
CA VAL A 113 1.66 -10.76 -5.56
C VAL A 113 1.01 -11.68 -4.53
N SER A 114 0.01 -11.17 -3.81
CA SER A 114 -0.75 -11.97 -2.85
C SER A 114 -1.42 -13.19 -3.50
N LEU A 115 -2.03 -13.04 -4.68
CA LEU A 115 -2.63 -14.16 -5.41
C LEU A 115 -1.63 -15.23 -5.83
N ILE A 116 -0.49 -14.83 -6.38
CA ILE A 116 0.55 -15.79 -6.79
C ILE A 116 1.17 -16.46 -5.57
N SER A 117 1.26 -15.77 -4.43
CA SER A 117 1.80 -16.37 -3.20
C SER A 117 1.03 -17.60 -2.74
N ILE A 118 -0.30 -17.61 -2.88
CA ILE A 118 -1.17 -18.75 -2.54
C ILE A 118 -0.77 -20.00 -3.33
N SER A 119 -0.37 -19.84 -4.60
CA SER A 119 -0.01 -20.98 -5.44
C SER A 119 1.23 -21.73 -4.92
N PHE A 120 2.10 -21.06 -4.14
CA PHE A 120 3.25 -21.70 -3.50
C PHE A 120 2.90 -22.47 -2.23
N ASP A 121 1.76 -22.17 -1.60
CA ASP A 121 1.25 -22.93 -0.46
C ASP A 121 0.55 -24.22 -0.84
N ILE A 122 0.17 -24.35 -2.12
CA ILE A 122 -0.33 -25.61 -2.67
C ILE A 122 0.85 -26.58 -2.78
N LYS A 123 1.05 -27.36 -1.72
CA LYS A 123 2.04 -28.44 -1.69
C LYS A 123 1.59 -29.56 -2.62
N SER A 124 2.30 -29.74 -3.72
CA SER A 124 2.13 -30.93 -4.56
C SER A 124 2.93 -32.08 -3.94
N ASN A 125 2.26 -33.17 -3.58
CA ASN A 125 2.91 -34.36 -3.04
C ASN A 125 3.87 -35.01 -4.05
N SER A 126 3.67 -34.79 -5.35
CA SER A 126 4.61 -35.22 -6.40
C SER A 126 5.97 -34.51 -6.34
N ALA A 127 6.07 -33.35 -5.69
CA ALA A 127 7.30 -32.56 -5.62
C ALA A 127 8.06 -32.76 -4.31
N HIS A 128 7.47 -33.43 -3.32
CA HIS A 128 8.09 -33.66 -2.02
C HIS A 128 8.61 -35.09 -1.94
N ASN A 129 9.92 -35.24 -1.75
CA ASN A 129 10.45 -36.53 -1.33
C ASN A 129 10.08 -36.75 0.14
N VAL A 130 9.12 -37.63 0.41
CA VAL A 130 8.65 -38.00 1.76
C VAL A 130 9.33 -39.28 2.25
N ASP A 131 10.59 -39.51 1.82
CA ASP A 131 11.39 -40.61 2.34
C ASP A 131 11.48 -40.50 3.87
N ILE A 132 10.93 -41.50 4.55
CA ILE A 132 10.96 -41.58 6.00
C ILE A 132 12.40 -41.91 6.41
N LEU A 133 13.19 -40.89 6.71
CA LEU A 133 14.62 -41.01 7.00
C LEU A 133 14.91 -41.79 8.29
N SER A 134 14.00 -41.74 9.27
CA SER A 134 14.18 -42.43 10.55
C SER A 134 12.85 -42.54 11.28
N ILE A 135 12.45 -43.77 11.59
CA ILE A 135 11.39 -44.05 12.56
C ILE A 135 12.09 -44.33 13.89
N ARG A 136 12.00 -43.39 14.84
CA ARG A 136 12.46 -43.64 16.21
C ARG A 136 11.33 -44.29 17.01
N PRO A 137 11.54 -45.48 17.60
CA PRO A 137 10.54 -46.08 18.48
C PRO A 137 10.41 -45.22 19.74
N ILE A 138 9.22 -44.68 19.98
CA ILE A 138 8.91 -43.90 21.18
C ILE A 138 8.42 -44.90 22.25
N LEU A 139 9.03 -44.86 23.44
CA LEU A 139 8.57 -45.63 24.60
C LEU A 139 7.17 -45.12 25.00
N SER A 140 6.17 -46.00 24.96
CA SER A 140 4.75 -45.71 25.19
C SER A 140 4.42 -45.51 26.68
N SER A 141 5.03 -44.50 27.30
CA SER A 141 4.61 -43.99 28.61
C SER A 141 3.65 -42.82 28.42
N VAL A 142 2.57 -42.79 29.20
CA VAL A 142 1.61 -41.67 29.18
C VAL A 142 2.30 -40.36 29.61
N ASP A 143 3.27 -40.45 30.53
CA ASP A 143 4.03 -39.30 31.01
C ASP A 143 4.99 -38.77 29.93
N THR A 144 5.61 -39.66 29.14
CA THR A 144 6.46 -39.23 28.01
C THR A 144 5.64 -38.63 26.87
N ALA A 145 4.41 -39.11 26.65
CA ALA A 145 3.50 -38.50 25.67
C ALA A 145 3.04 -37.10 26.08
N ILE A 146 2.75 -36.87 27.37
CA ILE A 146 2.37 -35.55 27.90
C ILE A 146 3.55 -34.58 27.85
N LEU A 147 4.73 -35.02 28.30
CA LEU A 147 5.95 -34.21 28.23
C LEU A 147 6.30 -33.86 26.78
N HIS A 148 6.18 -34.79 25.85
CA HIS A 148 6.41 -34.50 24.43
C HIS A 148 5.34 -33.58 23.83
N HIS A 149 4.09 -33.64 24.27
CA HIS A 149 3.05 -32.69 23.83
C HIS A 149 3.30 -31.27 24.37
N GLN A 150 3.97 -31.15 25.52
CA GLN A 150 4.40 -29.87 26.11
C GLN A 150 5.74 -29.37 25.55
N GLU A 151 6.65 -30.27 25.18
CA GLU A 151 7.99 -29.97 24.63
C GLU A 151 7.99 -29.77 23.12
N ILE A 152 7.02 -30.29 22.37
CA ILE A 152 6.78 -29.81 21.00
C ILE A 152 6.43 -28.34 21.16
N PRO A 153 7.32 -27.41 20.76
CA PRO A 153 7.11 -26.01 21.06
C PRO A 153 5.92 -25.56 20.23
N SER A 154 4.78 -25.35 20.89
CA SER A 154 3.61 -24.70 20.32
C SER A 154 3.96 -23.32 19.73
N SER A 155 5.06 -22.71 20.17
CA SER A 155 5.64 -21.49 19.58
C SER A 155 6.26 -21.71 18.19
N GLY A 156 6.77 -22.91 17.89
CA GLY A 156 7.40 -23.23 16.61
C GLY A 156 6.42 -23.18 15.45
N TYR A 157 5.19 -23.65 15.65
CA TYR A 157 4.15 -23.65 14.61
C TYR A 157 3.63 -22.25 14.30
N GLN A 158 3.49 -21.39 15.30
CA GLN A 158 3.04 -20.00 15.12
C GLN A 158 4.05 -19.20 14.30
N VAL A 159 5.34 -19.29 14.65
CA VAL A 159 6.42 -18.63 13.90
C VAL A 159 6.59 -19.25 12.51
N SER A 160 6.35 -20.56 12.37
CA SER A 160 6.43 -21.27 11.08
C SER A 160 5.40 -20.77 10.06
N GLY A 161 4.18 -20.42 10.48
CA GLY A 161 3.14 -19.88 9.60
C GLY A 161 3.57 -18.54 8.98
N ILE A 162 3.95 -17.58 9.83
CA ILE A 162 4.42 -16.26 9.39
C ILE A 162 5.67 -16.37 8.51
N LEU A 163 6.62 -17.23 8.88
CA LEU A 163 7.84 -17.43 8.09
C LEU A 163 7.54 -18.04 6.72
N SER A 164 6.59 -18.98 6.65
CA SER A 164 6.12 -19.56 5.38
C SER A 164 5.51 -18.48 4.50
N ASP A 165 4.61 -17.66 5.05
CA ASP A 165 3.98 -16.56 4.32
C ASP A 165 5.02 -15.56 3.80
N ILE A 166 6.00 -15.16 4.61
CA ILE A 166 7.09 -14.26 4.20
C ILE A 166 7.89 -14.88 3.04
N LYS A 167 8.23 -16.16 3.13
CA LYS A 167 8.97 -16.87 2.07
C LYS A 167 8.17 -16.92 0.77
N ASN A 168 6.89 -17.26 0.84
CA ASN A 168 6.02 -17.38 -0.33
C ASN A 168 5.72 -16.01 -0.95
N LEU A 169 5.59 -14.98 -0.13
CA LEU A 169 5.48 -13.59 -0.56
C LEU A 169 6.77 -13.11 -1.25
N ALA A 170 7.94 -13.47 -0.73
CA ALA A 170 9.22 -13.14 -1.36
C ALA A 170 9.39 -13.84 -2.72
N LEU A 171 9.06 -15.14 -2.80
CA LEU A 171 9.11 -15.91 -4.04
C LEU A 171 8.13 -15.38 -5.08
N SER A 172 6.88 -15.11 -4.71
CA SER A 172 5.88 -14.52 -5.61
C SER A 172 6.28 -13.14 -6.12
N PHE A 173 6.89 -12.31 -5.27
CA PHE A 173 7.44 -11.02 -5.69
C PHE A 173 8.54 -11.18 -6.73
N ILE A 174 9.47 -12.13 -6.54
CA ILE A 174 10.53 -12.44 -7.52
C ILE A 174 9.93 -12.91 -8.84
N VAL A 175 8.98 -13.84 -8.81
CA VAL A 175 8.32 -14.36 -10.01
C VAL A 175 7.61 -13.25 -10.79
N ILE A 176 6.85 -12.39 -10.11
CA ILE A 176 6.20 -11.25 -10.75
C ILE A 176 7.23 -10.29 -11.33
N ARG A 177 8.35 -10.06 -10.63
CA ARG A 177 9.42 -9.20 -11.14
C ARG A 177 10.01 -9.77 -12.44
N VAL A 178 10.23 -11.08 -12.51
CA VAL A 178 10.69 -11.77 -13.73
C VAL A 178 9.66 -11.62 -14.83
N ILE A 179 8.37 -11.90 -14.57
CA ILE A 179 7.29 -11.76 -15.55
C ILE A 179 7.21 -10.32 -16.10
N LEU A 180 7.28 -9.31 -15.24
CA LEU A 180 7.26 -7.91 -15.67
C LEU A 180 8.47 -7.54 -16.52
N VAL A 181 9.66 -8.07 -16.21
CA VAL A 181 10.86 -7.88 -17.02
C VAL A 181 10.70 -8.54 -18.40
N LEU A 182 10.13 -9.74 -18.46
CA LEU A 182 9.85 -10.43 -19.73
C LEU A 182 8.85 -9.67 -20.61
N ILE A 183 7.83 -9.06 -20.01
CA ILE A 183 6.84 -8.21 -20.72
C ILE A 183 7.41 -6.80 -21.01
N SER A 184 8.70 -6.55 -20.74
CA SER A 184 9.38 -5.26 -20.91
C SER A 184 8.80 -4.11 -20.06
N ILE A 185 8.07 -4.42 -18.99
CA ILE A 185 7.59 -3.45 -18.01
C ILE A 185 8.69 -3.22 -16.96
N ARG A 186 9.60 -2.30 -17.25
CA ARG A 186 10.74 -1.99 -16.34
C ARG A 186 10.33 -1.23 -15.06
N SER A 187 9.29 -0.41 -15.14
CA SER A 187 8.91 0.53 -14.06
C SER A 187 7.70 0.01 -13.28
N VAL A 188 8.00 -0.68 -12.17
CA VAL A 188 7.04 -1.05 -11.11
C VAL A 188 6.71 0.16 -10.24
N GLN A 189 7.73 0.96 -9.97
CA GLN A 189 7.63 2.22 -9.25
C GLN A 189 7.23 3.32 -10.23
N CYS A 190 6.22 4.10 -9.88
CA CYS A 190 5.76 5.22 -10.67
C CYS A 190 5.71 6.46 -9.80
N TYR A 191 6.31 7.55 -10.30
CA TYR A 191 6.11 8.87 -9.71
C TYR A 191 4.72 9.35 -10.08
N THR A 192 3.94 9.70 -9.06
CA THR A 192 2.62 10.27 -9.25
C THR A 192 2.59 11.71 -8.82
N GLN A 193 2.03 12.53 -9.71
CA GLN A 193 1.65 13.90 -9.38
C GLN A 193 0.47 13.80 -8.43
N VAL A 194 0.72 14.23 -7.20
CA VAL A 194 -0.29 14.40 -6.17
C VAL A 194 -0.48 15.89 -5.96
N PRO A 195 -1.68 16.33 -5.52
CA PRO A 195 -1.91 17.71 -5.13
C PRO A 195 -0.80 18.21 -4.19
N TYR A 196 -0.32 19.43 -4.40
CA TYR A 196 0.83 19.95 -3.64
C TYR A 196 0.56 20.00 -2.14
N CYS A 197 -0.70 20.20 -1.73
CA CYS A 197 -1.13 20.11 -0.34
C CYS A 197 -0.78 18.76 0.32
N ILE A 198 -0.85 17.65 -0.42
CA ILE A 198 -0.44 16.33 0.09
C ILE A 198 1.07 16.28 0.25
N LEU A 199 1.84 16.79 -0.71
CA LEU A 199 3.31 16.82 -0.64
C LEU A 199 3.84 17.70 0.49
N ALA A 200 3.17 18.81 0.74
CA ALA A 200 3.58 19.80 1.74
C ALA A 200 3.26 19.34 3.17
N PHE A 201 2.09 18.71 3.38
CA PHE A 201 1.57 18.45 4.72
C PHE A 201 1.52 16.98 5.13
N CYS A 202 1.53 16.04 4.18
CA CYS A 202 1.53 14.63 4.51
C CYS A 202 2.96 14.09 4.53
N ASN A 203 3.21 13.12 5.42
CA ASN A 203 4.44 12.33 5.35
C ASN A 203 4.39 11.49 4.06
N HIS A 204 5.44 11.55 3.23
CA HIS A 204 5.47 10.90 1.92
C HIS A 204 5.33 9.38 2.06
N THR A 205 5.83 8.81 3.16
CA THR A 205 5.67 7.38 3.50
C THR A 205 4.23 6.94 3.77
N MET A 206 3.29 7.89 3.93
CA MET A 206 1.87 7.56 4.07
C MET A 206 1.37 6.83 2.83
N PHE A 207 1.90 7.09 1.64
CA PHE A 207 1.38 6.48 0.43
C PHE A 207 2.27 5.33 -0.05
N SER A 208 1.74 4.10 -0.01
CA SER A 208 2.41 2.94 -0.63
C SER A 208 2.10 2.81 -2.11
N THR A 209 0.97 3.37 -2.53
CA THR A 209 0.39 3.18 -3.85
C THR A 209 0.48 4.44 -4.72
N SER A 210 0.84 4.26 -5.98
CA SER A 210 0.82 5.32 -6.97
C SER A 210 -0.63 5.69 -7.32
N TRP A 211 -0.95 6.98 -7.36
CA TRP A 211 -2.26 7.49 -7.80
C TRP A 211 -2.63 7.12 -9.24
N LYS A 212 -1.65 6.82 -10.10
CA LYS A 212 -1.86 6.24 -11.42
C LYS A 212 -2.01 4.73 -11.28
N THR A 213 -3.22 4.22 -11.51
CA THR A 213 -3.54 2.78 -11.44
C THR A 213 -3.38 2.08 -12.80
N LEU A 214 -3.31 2.82 -13.90
CA LEU A 214 -3.31 2.25 -15.26
C LEU A 214 -1.95 1.64 -15.63
N LEU A 215 -2.00 0.44 -16.20
CA LEU A 215 -0.85 -0.35 -16.65
C LEU A 215 -0.06 0.35 -17.78
N PHE A 216 -0.79 0.98 -18.69
CA PHE A 216 -0.25 1.70 -19.85
C PHE A 216 -0.46 3.20 -19.67
N SER A 217 0.60 3.93 -19.34
CA SER A 217 0.59 5.39 -19.43
C SER A 217 0.78 5.76 -20.91
N LEU A 218 -0.34 5.92 -21.63
CA LEU A 218 -0.32 6.30 -23.05
C LEU A 218 0.25 7.71 -23.30
N THR A 219 0.42 8.51 -22.24
CA THR A 219 0.95 9.87 -22.32
C THR A 219 2.47 9.87 -22.18
N LYS A 220 3.16 9.73 -23.32
CA LYS A 220 4.62 9.95 -23.44
C LYS A 220 5.05 11.42 -23.30
N ASN A 221 4.11 12.38 -23.35
CA ASN A 221 4.40 13.81 -23.41
C ASN A 221 3.86 14.59 -22.21
N VAL A 222 4.03 14.09 -20.98
CA VAL A 222 3.78 14.93 -19.80
C VAL A 222 5.01 15.81 -19.60
N ILE A 223 4.85 17.08 -19.98
CA ILE A 223 5.76 18.19 -19.70
C ILE A 223 6.24 18.04 -18.26
N LYS A 224 7.55 17.85 -18.06
CA LYS A 224 8.15 17.91 -16.71
C LYS A 224 7.91 19.34 -16.23
N PRO A 225 7.05 19.60 -15.23
CA PRO A 225 6.98 20.93 -14.67
C PRO A 225 8.36 21.26 -14.13
N THR A 226 8.99 22.28 -14.69
CA THR A 226 10.29 22.80 -14.26
C THR A 226 10.11 23.58 -12.95
N HIS A 227 9.47 22.96 -11.94
CA HIS A 227 9.37 23.57 -10.62
C HIS A 227 10.66 23.28 -9.88
N ARG A 228 11.45 24.34 -9.71
CA ARG A 228 12.69 24.36 -8.93
C ARG A 228 12.38 23.88 -7.51
N GLN A 229 13.07 22.82 -7.11
CA GLN A 229 12.81 22.14 -5.85
C GLN A 229 13.22 22.99 -4.66
N ILE A 230 12.34 23.05 -3.66
CA ILE A 230 12.62 23.71 -2.40
C ILE A 230 12.48 22.64 -1.33
N THR A 231 13.62 22.24 -0.81
CA THR A 231 13.78 21.33 0.31
C THR A 231 13.23 21.99 1.57
N HIS A 232 11.93 21.87 1.80
CA HIS A 232 11.39 22.19 3.11
C HIS A 232 11.53 20.95 3.99
N LYS A 233 12.12 21.15 5.17
CA LYS A 233 12.02 20.18 6.26
C LYS A 233 10.54 20.10 6.59
N SER A 234 9.89 18.98 6.29
CA SER A 234 8.47 18.79 6.57
C SER A 234 8.25 18.93 8.06
N GLU A 235 7.66 20.05 8.48
CA GLU A 235 7.15 20.18 9.83
C GLU A 235 5.95 19.24 9.92
N HIS A 236 6.22 18.01 10.36
CA HIS A 236 5.22 16.94 10.55
C HIS A 236 4.27 17.25 11.72
N LEU A 237 3.77 18.49 11.78
CA LEU A 237 2.78 18.89 12.75
C LEU A 237 1.43 18.32 12.30
N LEU A 238 0.79 17.56 13.19
CA LEU A 238 -0.56 17.03 12.99
C LEU A 238 -1.51 18.16 12.56
N MET A 239 -1.86 18.14 11.27
CA MET A 239 -2.64 19.16 10.55
C MET A 239 -3.99 19.52 11.21
N ASN A 240 -4.48 18.66 12.10
CA ASN A 240 -5.77 18.82 12.79
C ASN A 240 -5.70 19.54 14.14
N ILE A 241 -4.52 19.67 14.78
CA ILE A 241 -4.47 20.04 16.20
C ILE A 241 -4.11 21.52 16.44
N LEU A 242 -3.35 22.18 15.54
CA LEU A 242 -2.72 23.48 15.83
C LEU A 242 -3.06 24.63 14.85
N GLY A 243 -4.25 24.62 14.26
CA GLY A 243 -4.81 25.80 13.57
C GLY A 243 -5.03 25.69 12.06
N GLY A 244 -4.69 24.54 11.47
CA GLY A 244 -4.92 24.23 10.07
C GLY A 244 -4.04 25.04 9.11
N PRO A 245 -3.62 24.47 7.97
CA PRO A 245 -2.78 25.19 7.03
C PRO A 245 -3.53 26.39 6.44
N ARG A 246 -2.83 27.51 6.27
CA ARG A 246 -3.32 28.69 5.58
C ARG A 246 -2.81 28.68 4.14
N VAL A 247 -3.65 29.14 3.22
CA VAL A 247 -3.33 29.26 1.80
C VAL A 247 -3.56 30.70 1.37
N TYR A 248 -2.67 31.23 0.55
CA TYR A 248 -2.77 32.58 0.02
C TYR A 248 -3.60 32.56 -1.27
N CYS A 249 -4.49 33.53 -1.41
CA CYS A 249 -5.34 33.68 -2.59
C CYS A 249 -4.80 34.82 -3.46
N TYR A 250 -4.65 34.54 -4.74
CA TYR A 250 -4.13 35.45 -5.75
C TYR A 250 -5.20 35.69 -6.80
N CYS A 251 -5.59 36.93 -7.02
CA CYS A 251 -6.53 37.29 -8.08
C CYS A 251 -5.73 37.86 -9.26
N GLN A 252 -5.83 37.23 -10.44
CA GLN A 252 -5.18 37.75 -11.64
C GLN A 252 -5.90 39.03 -12.10
N LYS A 253 -5.19 40.15 -12.22
CA LYS A 253 -5.78 41.47 -12.52
C LYS A 253 -6.52 41.54 -13.85
N THR A 254 -6.04 40.81 -14.85
CA THR A 254 -6.58 40.85 -16.21
C THR A 254 -7.84 40.00 -16.38
N THR A 255 -7.88 38.83 -15.76
CA THR A 255 -8.95 37.84 -15.94
C THR A 255 -9.93 37.77 -14.77
N GLY A 256 -9.53 38.29 -13.60
CA GLY A 256 -10.24 38.08 -12.34
C GLY A 256 -10.18 36.64 -11.82
N MET A 257 -9.35 35.78 -12.43
CA MET A 257 -9.23 34.37 -12.03
C MET A 257 -8.50 34.27 -10.69
N ARG A 258 -9.09 33.53 -9.74
CA ARG A 258 -8.47 33.25 -8.46
C ARG A 258 -7.62 31.99 -8.51
N ILE A 259 -6.40 32.09 -8.02
CA ILE A 259 -5.45 31.00 -7.87
C ILE A 259 -5.10 30.90 -6.39
N HIS A 260 -5.11 29.69 -5.87
CA HIS A 260 -4.72 29.41 -4.49
C HIS A 260 -3.32 28.83 -4.48
N HIS A 261 -2.43 29.40 -3.69
CA HIS A 261 -1.06 28.95 -3.56
C HIS A 261 -0.60 28.97 -2.10
N LEU A 262 0.18 27.97 -1.72
CA LEU A 262 0.55 27.74 -0.32
C LEU A 262 1.59 28.72 0.22
N ARG A 263 2.39 29.28 -0.67
CA ARG A 263 3.40 30.30 -0.35
C ARG A 263 2.82 31.70 -0.40
N ALA A 264 3.39 32.58 0.40
CA ALA A 264 3.13 34.01 0.33
C ALA A 264 3.80 34.64 -0.89
N ILE A 265 3.30 35.81 -1.32
CA ILE A 265 3.76 36.46 -2.55
C ILE A 265 5.26 36.77 -2.54
N HIS A 266 5.81 37.14 -1.37
CA HIS A 266 7.22 37.47 -1.22
C HIS A 266 8.13 36.24 -1.41
N GLU A 267 7.67 35.05 -1.04
CA GLU A 267 8.41 33.81 -1.28
C GLU A 267 8.33 33.41 -2.75
N LEU A 268 7.17 33.62 -3.39
CA LEU A 268 6.99 33.38 -4.82
C LEU A 268 7.88 34.29 -5.67
N GLU A 269 7.98 35.58 -5.32
CA GLU A 269 8.86 36.54 -6.03
C GLU A 269 10.35 36.18 -5.93
N GLN A 270 10.77 35.45 -4.89
CA GLN A 270 12.14 34.94 -4.78
C GLN A 270 12.40 33.73 -5.71
N ILE A 271 11.35 33.00 -6.10
CA ILE A 271 11.45 31.75 -6.86
C ILE A 271 11.20 31.99 -8.35
N GLU A 272 10.14 32.75 -8.67
CA GLU A 272 9.72 33.10 -10.02
C GLU A 272 10.04 34.56 -10.27
N PHE A 273 10.97 34.79 -11.21
CA PHE A 273 11.54 36.07 -11.62
C PHE A 273 10.56 37.26 -11.47
N GLY A 274 10.98 38.25 -10.65
CA GLY A 274 10.23 39.43 -10.23
C GLY A 274 9.26 39.99 -11.29
N GLY A 275 7.99 39.63 -11.13
CA GLY A 275 6.92 40.01 -12.04
C GLY A 275 5.52 39.72 -11.51
N LEU A 276 5.37 38.73 -10.61
CA LEU A 276 4.07 38.30 -10.10
C LEU A 276 3.19 39.43 -9.53
N LYS A 277 3.78 40.38 -8.78
CA LYS A 277 3.02 41.49 -8.18
C LYS A 277 2.42 42.46 -9.20
N LYS A 278 2.96 42.50 -10.43
CA LYS A 278 2.37 43.28 -11.51
C LYS A 278 1.05 42.66 -11.97
N ASP A 279 1.00 41.34 -12.05
CA ASP A 279 -0.11 40.61 -12.68
C ASP A 279 -1.17 40.11 -11.68
N TYR A 280 -0.83 39.98 -10.39
CA TYR A 280 -1.69 39.41 -9.37
C TYR A 280 -1.89 40.35 -8.18
N ASP A 281 -3.13 40.45 -7.71
CA ASP A 281 -3.49 41.05 -6.42
C ASP A 281 -3.51 39.98 -5.34
N CYS A 282 -2.81 40.24 -4.23
CA CYS A 282 -2.77 39.33 -3.09
C CYS A 282 -3.97 39.60 -2.18
N GLU A 283 -4.88 38.63 -2.08
CA GLU A 283 -5.98 38.64 -1.11
C GLU A 283 -5.50 38.09 0.26
N GLN A 284 -6.34 38.22 1.29
CA GLN A 284 -6.04 37.69 2.63
C GLN A 284 -5.90 36.16 2.61
N SER A 285 -5.04 35.63 3.48
CA SER A 285 -4.88 34.17 3.63
C SER A 285 -6.18 33.53 4.11
N VAL A 286 -6.60 32.46 3.44
CA VAL A 286 -7.80 31.68 3.78
C VAL A 286 -7.37 30.36 4.43
N LYS A 287 -8.17 29.84 5.37
CA LYS A 287 -7.91 28.51 5.94
C LYS A 287 -8.10 27.46 4.85
N PHE A 288 -7.16 26.53 4.67
CA PHE A 288 -7.25 25.48 3.66
C PHE A 288 -8.55 24.67 3.76
N ASN A 289 -9.00 24.41 4.98
CA ASN A 289 -10.22 23.65 5.23
C ASN A 289 -11.52 24.39 4.86
N SER A 290 -11.49 25.72 4.70
CA SER A 290 -12.64 26.47 4.20
C SER A 290 -12.74 26.52 2.67
N LEU A 291 -11.69 26.10 1.96
CA LEU A 291 -11.74 25.96 0.51
C LEU A 291 -12.61 24.77 0.10
N SER A 292 -13.23 24.86 -1.08
CA SER A 292 -13.92 23.73 -1.68
C SER A 292 -12.94 22.58 -1.97
N TRP A 293 -13.44 21.35 -2.06
CA TRP A 293 -12.59 20.19 -2.38
C TRP A 293 -11.83 20.34 -3.70
N ARG A 294 -12.45 21.00 -4.68
CA ARG A 294 -11.85 21.26 -5.99
C ARG A 294 -10.65 22.21 -5.85
N GLU A 295 -10.85 23.35 -5.18
CA GLU A 295 -9.80 24.33 -4.92
C GLU A 295 -8.64 23.73 -4.12
N ARG A 296 -8.92 22.84 -3.16
CA ARG A 296 -7.88 22.13 -2.40
C ARG A 296 -7.00 21.21 -3.25
N ILE A 297 -7.56 20.61 -4.29
CA ILE A 297 -6.84 19.76 -5.25
C ILE A 297 -6.06 20.62 -6.24
N GLU A 298 -6.65 21.74 -6.67
CA GLU A 298 -6.08 22.68 -7.62
C GLU A 298 -5.07 23.66 -6.99
N CYS A 299 -4.94 23.70 -5.66
CA CYS A 299 -3.87 24.43 -4.97
C CYS A 299 -2.50 23.96 -5.48
N LEU A 300 -1.82 24.87 -6.17
CA LEU A 300 -0.46 24.72 -6.68
C LEU A 300 0.58 24.92 -5.58
#